data_AF-A0AB40BJH1-F1
#
_entry.id   AF-A0AB40BJH1-F1
#
_cell.length_a   1.000
_cell.length_b   1.000
_cell.length_c   1.000
_cell.angle_alpha   90.00
_cell.angle_beta   90.00
_cell.angle_gamma   90.00
#
_symmetry.space_group_name_H-M   'P 1'
#
loop_
_entity.id
_entity.type
_entity.pdbx_description
1 polymer ?
#
loop_
_entity_poly.entity_id
_entity_poly.type
_entity_poly.pdbx_seq_one_letter_code
_entity_poly.pdbx_strand_id
1 'polypeptide(L)'
;MTVEEQLLMFLHTIGHNQRNRVIAHNFLRSSETVSRYFHHVLFAIGELQHDYIRPPSMQTHPYIEARRTLYPYFKDCIGALDGTHIHASVPANEVVAFRGRKSYPTQNVLAAVDFDLCFTYVLAGWEGSAYDALVLRDALERPNGLRVPEGKYYLVDAGYATRPGFIPPYRGVRYHLKDFGSRTPQNAKELFNLRHSSARTSVERAFGSLKGRFKILSSRPFFPFKTQAELVLACCVLHNYIISGGEDEFIPSEEDWIPQRNSQGTAREQREEAQEWAARRDEIASEMWSNN
;
A
#
# COMPACT_ATOMS: atom_id res chain seq x y z
N MET A 1 23.16 -0.73 27.59
CA MET A 1 22.30 -1.39 26.58
C MET A 1 22.78 -0.93 25.22
N THR A 2 23.21 -1.88 24.38
CA THR A 2 23.79 -1.55 23.08
C THR A 2 22.72 -1.14 22.07
N VAL A 3 23.12 -0.61 20.91
CA VAL A 3 22.17 -0.24 19.84
C VAL A 3 21.50 -1.49 19.28
N GLU A 4 22.24 -2.59 19.14
CA GLU A 4 21.75 -3.88 18.67
C GLU A 4 20.68 -4.43 19.60
N GLU A 5 20.90 -4.35 20.92
CA GLU A 5 19.91 -4.80 21.91
C GLU A 5 18.61 -3.96 21.83
N GLN A 6 18.72 -2.65 21.65
CA GLN A 6 17.55 -1.76 21.47
C GLN A 6 16.77 -2.14 20.22
N LEU A 7 17.47 -2.32 19.09
CA LEU A 7 16.86 -2.71 17.83
C LEU A 7 16.20 -4.09 17.92
N LEU A 8 16.85 -5.07 18.55
CA LEU A 8 16.29 -6.41 18.74
C LEU A 8 15.01 -6.38 19.58
N MET A 9 14.96 -5.60 20.67
CA MET A 9 13.72 -5.42 21.44
C MET A 9 12.60 -4.81 20.60
N PHE A 10 12.92 -3.80 19.80
CA PHE A 10 11.95 -3.15 18.92
C PHE A 10 11.43 -4.11 17.84
N LEU A 11 12.32 -4.78 17.11
CA LEU A 11 11.98 -5.75 16.06
C LEU A 11 11.18 -6.93 16.60
N HIS A 12 11.54 -7.47 17.77
CA HIS A 12 10.77 -8.53 18.43
C HIS A 12 9.35 -8.04 18.78
N THR A 13 9.22 -6.79 19.24
CA THR A 13 7.91 -6.18 19.53
C THR A 13 7.06 -6.08 18.27
N ILE A 14 7.57 -5.49 17.20
CA ILE A 14 6.77 -5.21 15.99
C ILE A 14 6.54 -6.44 15.12
N GLY A 15 7.52 -7.35 15.05
CA GLY A 15 7.47 -8.58 14.27
C GLY A 15 6.48 -9.58 14.85
N HIS A 16 6.40 -9.70 16.18
CA HIS A 16 5.58 -10.71 16.86
C HIS A 16 4.44 -10.13 17.70
N ASN A 17 4.18 -8.82 17.64
CA ASN A 17 3.18 -8.14 18.46
C ASN A 17 3.34 -8.41 19.97
N GLN A 18 4.58 -8.42 20.45
CA GLN A 18 4.87 -8.75 21.85
C GLN A 18 4.53 -7.60 22.79
N ARG A 19 4.06 -7.94 24.00
CA ARG A 19 3.79 -6.95 25.04
C ARG A 19 5.09 -6.53 25.73
N ASN A 20 5.14 -5.30 26.21
CA ASN A 20 6.29 -4.74 26.93
C ASN A 20 6.82 -5.69 28.03
N ARG A 21 5.93 -6.31 28.82
CA ARG A 21 6.31 -7.29 29.86
C ARG A 21 7.05 -8.52 29.32
N VAL A 22 6.68 -9.02 28.14
CA VAL A 22 7.34 -10.18 27.52
C VAL A 22 8.74 -9.80 27.09
N ILE A 23 8.90 -8.64 26.45
CA ILE A 23 10.22 -8.12 26.05
C ILE A 23 11.09 -7.85 27.27
N ALA A 24 10.53 -7.23 28.32
CA ALA A 24 11.23 -6.98 29.58
C ALA A 24 11.79 -8.27 30.19
N HIS A 25 11.00 -9.35 30.19
CA HIS A 25 11.44 -10.67 30.64
C HIS A 25 12.53 -11.25 29.74
N ASN A 26 12.31 -11.29 28.41
CA ASN A 26 13.23 -11.92 27.46
C ASN A 26 14.60 -11.25 27.40
N PHE A 27 14.67 -9.94 27.61
CA PHE A 27 15.91 -9.17 27.55
C PHE A 27 16.46 -8.80 28.93
N LEU A 28 15.82 -9.26 30.02
CA LEU A 28 16.20 -8.95 31.41
C LEU A 28 16.32 -7.43 31.67
N ARG A 29 15.33 -6.68 31.19
CA ARG A 29 15.24 -5.22 31.34
C ARG A 29 13.97 -4.81 32.09
N SER A 30 14.01 -3.63 32.69
CA SER A 30 12.79 -3.05 33.28
C SER A 30 11.79 -2.68 32.17
N SER A 31 10.49 -2.72 32.49
CA SER A 31 9.44 -2.28 31.56
C SER A 31 9.61 -0.83 31.09
N GLU A 32 10.12 0.03 31.97
CA GLU A 32 10.45 1.42 31.65
C GLU A 32 11.54 1.48 30.58
N THR A 33 12.62 0.70 30.73
CA THR A 33 13.72 0.63 29.76
C THR A 33 13.21 0.15 28.41
N VAL A 34 12.42 -0.92 28.38
CA VAL A 34 11.80 -1.40 27.13
C VAL A 34 10.96 -0.30 26.47
N SER A 35 10.13 0.40 27.26
CA SER A 35 9.26 1.46 26.74
C SER A 35 10.06 2.63 26.16
N ARG A 36 11.05 3.13 26.91
CA ARG A 36 11.89 4.26 26.50
C ARG A 36 12.58 3.97 25.16
N TYR A 37 13.24 2.83 25.08
CA TYR A 37 14.02 2.48 23.90
C TYR A 37 13.17 2.01 22.72
N PHE A 38 11.96 1.49 22.95
CA PHE A 38 10.99 1.29 21.88
C PHE A 38 10.69 2.61 21.15
N HIS A 39 10.44 3.70 21.89
CA HIS A 39 10.15 5.00 21.30
C HIS A 39 11.40 5.64 20.67
N HIS A 40 12.58 5.47 21.26
CA HIS A 40 13.83 5.96 20.66
C HIS A 40 14.11 5.28 19.32
N VAL A 41 13.97 3.96 19.24
CA VAL A 41 14.17 3.21 17.99
C VAL A 41 13.09 3.54 16.97
N LEU A 42 11.82 3.67 17.39
CA LEU A 42 10.73 4.10 16.52
C LEU A 42 11.04 5.46 15.87
N PHE A 43 11.47 6.43 16.67
CA PHE A 43 11.87 7.75 16.20
C PHE A 43 13.05 7.65 15.22
N ALA A 44 14.12 6.93 15.60
CA ALA A 44 15.31 6.78 14.75
C ALA A 44 15.02 6.12 13.39
N ILE A 45 14.13 5.12 13.35
CA ILE A 45 13.68 4.52 12.08
C ILE A 45 12.81 5.49 11.29
N GLY A 46 11.97 6.29 11.96
CA GLY A 46 11.16 7.34 11.34
C GLY A 46 12.01 8.38 10.61
N GLU A 47 13.17 8.75 11.16
CA GLU A 47 14.10 9.69 10.50
C GLU A 47 14.64 9.16 9.16
N LEU A 48 14.66 7.84 8.96
CA LEU A 48 15.09 7.20 7.70
C LEU A 48 13.97 7.18 6.64
N GLN A 49 12.80 7.75 6.91
CA GLN A 49 11.65 7.72 6.00
C GLN A 49 12.00 8.24 4.60
N HIS A 50 12.72 9.35 4.51
CA HIS A 50 13.07 9.96 3.22
C HIS A 50 14.16 9.19 2.46
N ASP A 51 14.94 8.35 3.14
CA ASP A 51 15.97 7.53 2.52
C ASP A 51 15.38 6.27 1.88
N TYR A 52 14.34 5.70 2.49
CA TYR A 52 13.75 4.42 2.07
C TYR A 52 12.40 4.53 1.36
N ILE A 53 11.56 5.51 1.68
CA ILE A 53 10.27 5.75 1.00
C ILE A 53 10.48 6.89 0.00
N ARG A 54 11.02 6.52 -1.16
CA ARG A 54 11.41 7.48 -2.21
C ARG A 54 10.40 7.48 -3.36
N PRO A 55 10.22 8.62 -4.05
CA PRO A 55 9.45 8.65 -5.28
C PRO A 55 9.97 7.64 -6.31
N PRO A 56 9.10 7.07 -7.16
CA PRO A 56 9.52 6.10 -8.17
C PRO A 56 10.39 6.73 -9.26
N SER A 57 11.13 5.87 -9.98
CA SER A 57 11.93 6.28 -11.14
C SER A 57 11.07 6.87 -12.27
N MET A 58 11.66 7.78 -13.04
CA MET A 58 11.06 8.33 -14.27
C MET A 58 11.17 7.39 -15.47
N GLN A 59 12.04 6.38 -15.38
CA GLN A 59 12.22 5.38 -16.43
C GLN A 59 11.12 4.32 -16.35
N THR A 60 10.87 3.63 -17.47
CA THR A 60 9.99 2.47 -17.46
C THR A 60 10.56 1.43 -16.50
N HIS A 61 9.70 0.86 -15.65
CA HIS A 61 10.16 -0.13 -14.70
C HIS A 61 10.55 -1.45 -15.40
N PRO A 62 11.69 -2.10 -15.05
CA PRO A 62 12.14 -3.34 -15.70
C PRO A 62 11.08 -4.47 -15.70
N TYR A 63 10.34 -4.59 -14.61
CA TYR A 63 9.14 -5.44 -14.51
C TYR A 63 8.15 -5.29 -15.68
N ILE A 64 7.87 -4.05 -16.10
CA ILE A 64 6.98 -3.76 -17.22
C ILE A 64 7.67 -4.12 -18.53
N GLU A 65 8.92 -3.66 -18.73
CA GLU A 65 9.69 -3.90 -19.96
C GLU A 65 9.87 -5.39 -20.28
N ALA A 66 10.08 -6.21 -19.25
CA ALA A 66 10.26 -7.65 -19.39
C ALA A 66 8.99 -8.40 -19.85
N ARG A 67 7.80 -7.80 -19.71
CA ARG A 67 6.52 -8.47 -19.94
C ARG A 67 5.83 -7.94 -21.18
N ARG A 68 5.75 -8.76 -22.23
CA ARG A 68 5.02 -8.45 -23.48
C ARG A 68 3.53 -8.14 -23.27
N THR A 69 2.94 -8.64 -22.19
CA THR A 69 1.55 -8.34 -21.82
C THR A 69 1.39 -6.94 -21.22
N LEU A 70 2.46 -6.30 -20.76
CA LEU A 70 2.42 -4.97 -20.12
C LEU A 70 3.14 -3.91 -20.96
N TYR A 71 4.27 -4.22 -21.58
CA TYR A 71 5.00 -3.31 -22.47
C TYR A 71 4.50 -3.43 -23.93
N PRO A 72 4.34 -2.31 -24.68
CA PRO A 72 4.61 -0.93 -24.29
C PRO A 72 3.45 -0.22 -23.55
N TYR A 73 2.31 -0.89 -23.41
CA TYR A 73 1.03 -0.31 -22.97
C TYR A 73 1.09 0.41 -21.62
N PHE A 74 1.87 -0.11 -20.68
CA PHE A 74 2.05 0.44 -19.34
C PHE A 74 3.44 1.05 -19.11
N LYS A 75 4.16 1.47 -20.17
CA LYS A 75 5.52 2.02 -20.06
C LYS A 75 5.65 3.23 -19.11
N ASP A 76 4.56 3.99 -18.97
CA ASP A 76 4.50 5.18 -18.09
C ASP A 76 3.85 4.90 -16.73
N CYS A 77 3.50 3.64 -16.46
CA CYS A 77 3.02 3.22 -15.16
C CYS A 77 4.19 3.12 -14.19
N ILE A 78 4.09 3.82 -13.05
CA ILE A 78 5.13 3.86 -12.01
C ILE A 78 4.80 2.98 -10.80
N GLY A 79 3.65 2.30 -10.83
CA GLY A 79 3.24 1.36 -9.80
C GLY A 79 1.73 1.32 -9.60
N ALA A 80 1.32 0.89 -8.40
CA ALA A 80 -0.07 0.85 -7.99
C ALA A 80 -0.28 1.58 -6.66
N LEU A 81 -1.46 2.18 -6.48
CA LEU A 81 -1.84 2.88 -5.25
C LEU A 81 -3.12 2.30 -4.67
N ASP A 82 -3.13 1.99 -3.39
CA ASP A 82 -4.32 1.50 -2.70
C ASP A 82 -4.43 1.96 -1.26
N GLY A 83 -5.65 1.87 -0.75
CA GLY A 83 -5.96 1.98 0.67
C GLY A 83 -5.87 0.63 1.36
N THR A 84 -5.43 0.62 2.61
CA THR A 84 -5.50 -0.55 3.47
C THR A 84 -5.95 -0.17 4.87
N HIS A 85 -6.78 -1.02 5.47
CA HIS A 85 -7.19 -0.84 6.85
C HIS A 85 -6.25 -1.60 7.79
N ILE A 86 -5.70 -0.88 8.76
CA ILE A 86 -4.92 -1.42 9.88
C ILE A 86 -5.72 -1.24 11.16
N HIS A 87 -5.68 -2.22 12.05
CA HIS A 87 -6.41 -2.15 13.32
C HIS A 87 -5.99 -0.90 14.12
N ALA A 88 -6.96 -0.19 14.70
CA ALA A 88 -6.69 0.99 15.52
C ALA A 88 -7.24 0.82 16.93
N SER A 89 -6.55 1.38 17.91
CA SER A 89 -7.06 1.57 19.27
C SER A 89 -7.11 3.05 19.59
N VAL A 90 -8.32 3.58 19.76
CA VAL A 90 -8.58 5.00 20.03
C VAL A 90 -9.43 5.17 21.28
N PRO A 91 -9.43 6.35 21.92
CA PRO A 91 -10.34 6.68 23.02
C PRO A 91 -11.81 6.43 22.66
N ALA A 92 -12.64 6.13 23.67
CA ALA A 92 -14.03 5.72 23.46
C ALA A 92 -14.88 6.75 22.69
N ASN A 93 -14.61 8.04 22.87
CA ASN A 93 -15.26 9.15 22.18
C ASN A 93 -14.90 9.27 20.69
N GLU A 94 -13.79 8.66 20.25
CA GLU A 94 -13.33 8.70 18.84
C GLU A 94 -13.70 7.43 18.06
N VAL A 95 -14.03 6.34 18.75
CA VAL A 95 -14.31 5.01 18.16
C VAL A 95 -15.27 5.07 16.96
N VAL A 96 -16.28 5.93 17.00
CA VAL A 96 -17.28 6.08 15.93
C VAL A 96 -16.61 6.49 14.61
N ALA A 97 -15.71 7.46 14.64
CA ALA A 97 -15.01 7.93 13.43
C ALA A 97 -14.07 6.84 12.87
N PHE A 98 -13.49 6.00 13.73
CA PHE A 98 -12.58 4.93 13.31
C PHE A 98 -13.28 3.64 12.87
N ARG A 99 -14.60 3.52 13.10
CA ARG A 99 -15.39 2.37 12.69
C ARG A 99 -16.00 2.61 11.30
N GLY A 100 -15.26 2.17 10.28
CA GLY A 100 -15.76 2.12 8.90
C GLY A 100 -16.56 0.85 8.61
N ARG A 101 -16.25 0.21 7.48
CA ARG A 101 -16.93 -1.03 7.03
C ARG A 101 -16.62 -2.26 7.89
N LYS A 102 -15.55 -2.22 8.69
CA LYS A 102 -15.16 -3.33 9.57
C LYS A 102 -15.91 -3.21 10.92
N SER A 103 -16.17 -4.34 11.56
CA SER A 103 -16.84 -4.38 12.87
C SER A 103 -16.01 -3.78 14.00
N TYR A 104 -14.72 -3.53 13.76
CA TYR A 104 -13.75 -2.97 14.70
C TYR A 104 -13.14 -1.66 14.17
N PRO A 105 -12.63 -0.79 15.06
CA PRO A 105 -11.93 0.43 14.67
C PRO A 105 -10.65 0.13 13.88
N THR A 106 -10.43 0.91 12.83
CA THR A 106 -9.26 0.82 11.96
C THR A 106 -8.74 2.20 11.64
N GLN A 107 -7.46 2.31 11.30
CA GLN A 107 -6.91 3.44 10.57
C GLN A 107 -6.89 3.11 9.08
N ASN A 108 -7.27 4.07 8.25
CA ASN A 108 -7.06 3.99 6.82
C ASN A 108 -5.62 4.42 6.51
N VAL A 109 -4.92 3.62 5.71
CA VAL A 109 -3.55 3.87 5.26
C VAL A 109 -3.55 3.84 3.75
N LEU A 110 -3.20 4.96 3.13
CA LEU A 110 -3.00 5.04 1.68
C LEU A 110 -1.52 4.82 1.37
N ALA A 111 -1.22 3.95 0.42
CA ALA A 111 0.16 3.81 -0.04
C ALA A 111 0.27 3.64 -1.56
N ALA A 112 1.36 4.18 -2.10
CA ALA A 112 1.82 3.91 -3.46
C ALA A 112 2.99 2.93 -3.39
N VAL A 113 3.00 1.95 -4.30
CA VAL A 113 3.98 0.87 -4.34
C VAL A 113 4.44 0.69 -5.79
N ASP A 114 5.75 0.58 -5.99
CA ASP A 114 6.32 0.26 -7.31
C ASP A 114 6.23 -1.26 -7.62
N PHE A 115 6.85 -1.69 -8.72
CA PHE A 115 6.79 -3.11 -9.11
C PHE A 115 7.85 -3.99 -8.44
N ASP A 116 8.80 -3.39 -7.71
CA ASP A 116 9.72 -4.09 -6.80
C ASP A 116 9.11 -4.27 -5.39
N LEU A 117 7.83 -3.92 -5.24
CA LEU A 117 7.07 -3.99 -3.99
C LEU A 117 7.58 -3.04 -2.89
N CYS A 118 8.31 -2.00 -3.29
CA CYS A 118 8.75 -0.92 -2.41
C CYS A 118 7.66 0.15 -2.29
N PHE A 119 7.42 0.58 -1.05
CA PHE A 119 6.53 1.72 -0.78
C PHE A 119 7.22 3.00 -1.25
N THR A 120 6.59 3.73 -2.17
CA THR A 120 7.10 5.00 -2.71
C THR A 120 6.41 6.22 -2.11
N TYR A 121 5.25 6.00 -1.47
CA TYR A 121 4.54 6.97 -0.66
C TYR A 121 3.65 6.25 0.35
N VAL A 122 3.56 6.78 1.58
CA VAL A 122 2.68 6.24 2.62
C VAL A 122 2.04 7.40 3.38
N LEU A 123 0.72 7.35 3.52
CA LEU A 123 -0.07 8.24 4.36
C LEU A 123 -0.89 7.41 5.34
N ALA A 124 -0.44 7.39 6.59
CA ALA A 124 -1.09 6.69 7.70
C ALA A 124 -1.81 7.67 8.64
N GLY A 125 -2.62 7.13 9.55
CA GLY A 125 -3.27 7.91 10.62
C GLY A 125 -4.64 8.47 10.29
N TRP A 126 -5.23 8.13 9.14
CA TRP A 126 -6.61 8.52 8.81
C TRP A 126 -7.64 7.65 9.53
N GLU A 127 -8.82 8.19 9.82
CA GLU A 127 -9.89 7.43 10.45
C GLU A 127 -10.40 6.31 9.54
N GLY A 128 -10.73 5.16 10.11
CA GLY A 128 -11.20 4.00 9.35
C GLY A 128 -12.53 4.18 8.63
N SER A 129 -13.31 5.22 8.94
CA SER A 129 -14.50 5.58 8.15
C SER A 129 -14.19 6.48 6.95
N ALA A 130 -13.00 7.08 6.89
CA ALA A 130 -12.60 7.95 5.80
C ALA A 130 -12.56 7.18 4.47
N TYR A 131 -13.23 7.72 3.46
CA TYR A 131 -13.22 7.16 2.12
C TYR A 131 -11.85 7.31 1.47
N ASP A 132 -11.41 6.31 0.71
CA ASP A 132 -10.12 6.33 0.04
C ASP A 132 -9.90 7.55 -0.87
N ALA A 133 -10.96 8.04 -1.52
CA ALA A 133 -10.92 9.26 -2.32
C ALA A 133 -10.61 10.52 -1.48
N LEU A 134 -11.09 10.58 -0.23
CA LEU A 134 -10.81 11.67 0.70
C LEU A 134 -9.33 11.63 1.12
N VAL A 135 -8.83 10.43 1.46
CA VAL A 135 -7.44 10.23 1.86
C VAL A 135 -6.49 10.55 0.69
N LEU A 136 -6.84 10.15 -0.53
CA LEU A 136 -6.08 10.50 -1.73
C LEU A 136 -6.07 12.01 -2.00
N ARG A 137 -7.20 12.70 -1.78
CA ARG A 137 -7.25 14.16 -1.94
C ARG A 137 -6.27 14.85 -0.97
N ASP A 138 -6.31 14.48 0.31
CA ASP A 138 -5.35 14.99 1.31
C ASP A 138 -3.90 14.67 0.91
N ALA A 139 -3.64 13.45 0.45
CA ALA A 139 -2.32 13.06 -0.01
C ALA A 139 -1.77 13.99 -1.11
N LEU A 140 -2.62 14.46 -2.03
CA LEU A 140 -2.22 15.33 -3.13
C LEU A 140 -2.09 16.80 -2.72
N GLU A 141 -2.92 17.27 -1.79
CA GLU A 141 -2.97 18.67 -1.34
C GLU A 141 -1.87 19.01 -0.34
N ARG A 142 -1.30 18.02 0.35
CA ARG A 142 -0.20 18.22 1.30
C ARG A 142 1.04 18.84 0.65
N PRO A 143 1.78 19.74 1.34
CA PRO A 143 3.03 20.31 0.82
C PRO A 143 4.08 19.24 0.46
N ASN A 144 4.30 18.29 1.38
CA ASN A 144 5.15 17.10 1.20
C ASN A 144 4.32 15.87 0.81
N GLY A 145 3.23 16.09 0.09
CA GLY A 145 2.28 15.06 -0.33
C GLY A 145 2.76 14.21 -1.49
N LEU A 146 1.89 13.32 -1.94
CA LEU A 146 2.09 12.50 -3.12
C LEU A 146 2.22 13.40 -4.36
N ARG A 147 3.32 13.23 -5.10
CA ARG A 147 3.56 13.90 -6.38
C ARG A 147 3.65 12.84 -7.47
N VAL A 148 2.78 12.95 -8.47
CA VAL A 148 2.87 12.11 -9.68
C VAL A 148 3.64 12.90 -10.73
N PRO A 149 4.78 12.40 -11.22
CA PRO A 149 5.52 13.08 -12.28
C PRO A 149 4.71 13.21 -13.56
N GLU A 150 4.99 14.24 -14.34
CA GLU A 150 4.30 14.49 -15.62
C GLU A 150 4.42 13.29 -16.56
N GLY A 151 3.32 12.95 -17.22
CA GLY A 151 3.23 11.80 -18.13
C GLY A 151 3.12 10.44 -17.44
N LYS A 152 3.43 10.33 -16.14
CA LYS A 152 3.40 9.09 -15.36
C LYS A 152 2.07 8.89 -14.62
N TYR A 153 1.80 7.66 -14.19
CA TYR A 153 0.58 7.34 -13.44
C TYR A 153 0.68 6.08 -12.59
N TYR A 154 -0.20 6.00 -11.59
CA TYR A 154 -0.46 4.80 -10.80
C TYR A 154 -1.74 4.10 -11.26
N LEU A 155 -1.74 2.76 -11.20
CA LEU A 155 -2.97 1.98 -11.29
C LEU A 155 -3.70 2.03 -9.95
N VAL A 156 -4.97 2.39 -9.95
CA VAL A 156 -5.81 2.53 -8.74
C VAL A 156 -6.98 1.54 -8.74
N ASP A 157 -7.57 1.27 -7.57
CA ASP A 157 -8.76 0.42 -7.47
C ASP A 157 -9.99 1.07 -8.16
N ALA A 158 -11.00 0.26 -8.49
CA ALA A 158 -12.26 0.73 -9.05
C ALA A 158 -12.98 1.77 -8.18
N GLY A 159 -12.70 1.82 -6.88
CA GLY A 159 -13.24 2.81 -5.95
C GLY A 159 -12.73 4.24 -6.18
N TYR A 160 -11.62 4.42 -6.88
CA TYR A 160 -11.06 5.72 -7.21
C TYR A 160 -11.65 6.27 -8.51
N ALA A 161 -11.66 7.61 -8.63
CA ALA A 161 -12.03 8.28 -9.88
C ALA A 161 -10.86 8.29 -10.86
N THR A 162 -11.17 8.20 -12.16
CA THR A 162 -10.19 8.49 -13.22
C THR A 162 -9.82 9.97 -13.14
N ARG A 163 -8.53 10.27 -12.99
CA ARG A 163 -8.02 11.63 -12.87
C ARG A 163 -6.53 11.68 -13.22
N PRO A 164 -5.92 12.87 -13.34
CA PRO A 164 -4.50 12.97 -13.66
C PRO A 164 -3.61 12.16 -12.73
N GLY A 165 -2.78 11.30 -13.32
CA GLY A 165 -1.86 10.42 -12.61
C GLY A 165 -2.47 9.15 -12.01
N PHE A 166 -3.78 8.90 -12.16
CA PHE A 166 -4.45 7.74 -11.57
C PHE A 166 -5.44 7.07 -12.52
N ILE A 167 -5.17 5.82 -12.89
CA ILE A 167 -6.00 5.06 -13.83
C ILE A 167 -6.71 3.87 -13.13
N PRO A 168 -8.04 3.96 -12.91
CA PRO A 168 -8.84 2.83 -12.42
C PRO A 168 -9.21 1.87 -13.56
N PRO A 169 -9.59 0.62 -13.24
CA PRO A 169 -10.14 -0.31 -14.23
C PRO A 169 -11.49 0.17 -14.78
N TYR A 170 -11.97 -0.47 -15.85
CA TYR A 170 -13.34 -0.28 -16.31
C TYR A 170 -14.33 -0.87 -15.31
N ARG A 171 -15.25 -0.05 -14.82
CA ARG A 171 -16.36 -0.47 -13.95
C ARG A 171 -17.41 -1.26 -14.74
N GLY A 172 -18.03 -2.24 -14.08
CA GLY A 172 -19.04 -3.09 -14.72
C GLY A 172 -18.49 -4.05 -15.77
N VAL A 173 -17.17 -4.19 -15.85
CA VAL A 173 -16.45 -5.11 -16.74
C VAL A 173 -15.69 -6.10 -15.87
N ARG A 174 -15.53 -7.35 -16.34
CA ARG A 174 -14.80 -8.40 -15.62
C ARG A 174 -13.40 -7.92 -15.24
N TYR A 175 -12.96 -8.22 -14.02
CA TYR A 175 -11.74 -7.62 -13.45
C TYR A 175 -10.85 -8.57 -12.64
N HIS A 176 -11.41 -9.45 -11.81
CA HIS A 176 -10.55 -10.28 -10.97
C HIS A 176 -9.89 -11.38 -11.80
N LEU A 177 -8.59 -11.62 -11.61
CA LEU A 177 -7.83 -12.65 -12.33
C LEU A 177 -8.51 -14.03 -12.27
N LYS A 178 -9.13 -14.35 -11.13
CA LYS A 178 -9.91 -15.59 -10.92
C LYS A 178 -11.16 -15.70 -11.79
N ASP A 179 -11.76 -14.58 -12.18
CA ASP A 179 -12.94 -14.56 -13.07
C ASP A 179 -12.55 -14.90 -14.52
N PHE A 180 -11.27 -14.75 -14.86
CA PHE A 180 -10.76 -15.10 -16.18
C PHE A 180 -10.46 -16.59 -16.29
N GLY A 181 -9.83 -17.24 -15.30
CA GLY A 181 -9.66 -18.70 -15.30
C GLY A 181 -9.16 -19.24 -16.65
N SER A 182 -9.97 -20.10 -17.32
CA SER A 182 -9.72 -20.59 -18.70
C SER A 182 -10.34 -19.75 -19.83
N ARG A 183 -11.08 -18.69 -19.48
CA ARG A 183 -11.78 -17.81 -20.43
C ARG A 183 -10.89 -16.63 -20.80
N THR A 184 -10.64 -16.49 -22.09
CA THR A 184 -9.92 -15.34 -22.63
C THR A 184 -10.78 -14.06 -22.53
N PRO A 185 -10.16 -12.88 -22.38
CA PRO A 185 -10.85 -11.60 -22.49
C PRO A 185 -11.61 -11.48 -23.81
N GLN A 186 -12.85 -10.99 -23.76
CA GLN A 186 -13.74 -10.94 -24.93
C GLN A 186 -13.71 -9.59 -25.67
N ASN A 187 -13.12 -8.56 -25.06
CA ASN A 187 -13.04 -7.23 -25.63
C ASN A 187 -11.87 -6.45 -25.01
N ALA A 188 -11.57 -5.29 -25.60
CA ALA A 188 -10.50 -4.38 -25.16
C ALA A 188 -10.57 -4.03 -23.67
N LYS A 189 -11.78 -3.81 -23.13
CA LYS A 189 -11.96 -3.43 -21.73
C LYS A 189 -11.67 -4.59 -20.77
N GLU A 190 -12.11 -5.80 -21.11
CA GLU A 190 -11.78 -7.00 -20.33
C GLU A 190 -10.27 -7.28 -20.37
N LEU A 191 -9.62 -7.11 -21.52
CA LEU A 191 -8.16 -7.32 -21.65
C LEU A 191 -7.37 -6.30 -20.84
N PHE A 192 -7.77 -5.03 -20.92
CA PHE A 192 -7.22 -3.96 -20.09
C PHE A 192 -7.37 -4.29 -18.60
N ASN A 193 -8.59 -4.65 -18.16
CA ASN A 193 -8.85 -4.99 -16.77
C ASN A 193 -8.03 -6.19 -16.29
N LEU A 194 -7.85 -7.22 -17.11
CA LEU A 194 -7.00 -8.38 -16.79
C LEU A 194 -5.55 -7.95 -16.53
N ARG A 195 -4.94 -7.19 -17.45
CA ARG A 195 -3.55 -6.73 -17.34
C ARG A 195 -3.37 -5.68 -16.24
N HIS A 196 -4.36 -4.80 -16.05
CA HIS A 196 -4.44 -3.84 -14.94
C HIS A 196 -4.43 -4.57 -13.58
N SER A 197 -5.30 -5.57 -13.42
CA SER A 197 -5.41 -6.41 -12.21
C SER A 197 -4.11 -7.16 -11.92
N SER A 198 -3.47 -7.72 -12.96
CA SER A 198 -2.15 -8.35 -12.84
C SER A 198 -1.08 -7.36 -12.34
N ALA A 199 -0.98 -6.17 -12.94
CA ALA A 199 -0.02 -5.16 -12.50
C ALA A 199 -0.31 -4.62 -11.09
N ARG A 200 -1.60 -4.46 -10.72
CA ARG A 200 -2.04 -4.05 -9.38
C ARG A 200 -1.76 -5.06 -8.27
N THR A 201 -1.48 -6.31 -8.63
CA THR A 201 -1.10 -7.33 -7.65
C THR A 201 0.15 -6.91 -6.84
N SER A 202 0.99 -6.01 -7.38
CA SER A 202 2.12 -5.40 -6.67
C SER A 202 1.74 -4.75 -5.33
N VAL A 203 0.80 -3.79 -5.32
CA VAL A 203 0.39 -3.10 -4.08
C VAL A 203 -0.28 -4.06 -3.08
N GLU A 204 -1.06 -5.02 -3.59
CA GLU A 204 -1.69 -6.04 -2.73
C GLU A 204 -0.64 -6.94 -2.06
N ARG A 205 0.35 -7.41 -2.83
CA ARG A 205 1.47 -8.22 -2.33
C ARG A 205 2.30 -7.45 -1.31
N ALA A 206 2.62 -6.19 -1.58
CA ALA A 206 3.38 -5.35 -0.64
C ALA A 206 2.65 -5.15 0.70
N PHE A 207 1.33 -4.91 0.68
CA PHE A 207 0.55 -4.86 1.93
C PHE A 207 0.48 -6.22 2.61
N GLY A 208 0.36 -7.30 1.84
CA GLY A 208 0.38 -8.67 2.32
C GLY A 208 1.66 -9.00 3.07
N SER A 209 2.82 -8.76 2.45
CA SER A 209 4.14 -8.99 3.02
C SER A 209 4.38 -8.11 4.25
N LEU A 210 3.97 -6.82 4.19
CA LEU A 210 4.10 -5.89 5.31
C LEU A 210 3.35 -6.40 6.55
N LYS A 211 2.07 -6.77 6.40
CA LYS A 211 1.24 -7.30 7.49
C LYS A 211 1.65 -8.73 7.90
N GLY A 212 2.18 -9.49 6.96
CA GLY A 212 2.74 -10.82 7.16
C GLY A 212 3.98 -10.78 8.06
N ARG A 213 4.89 -9.84 7.82
CA ARG A 213 6.14 -9.64 8.54
C ARG A 213 5.95 -8.96 9.89
N PHE A 214 5.19 -7.88 9.94
CA PHE A 214 5.00 -7.07 11.14
C PHE A 214 3.63 -7.35 11.75
N LYS A 215 3.54 -8.39 12.58
CA LYS A 215 2.27 -8.83 13.19
C LYS A 215 1.61 -7.76 14.07
N ILE A 216 2.36 -6.74 14.51
CA ILE A 216 1.81 -5.58 15.19
C ILE A 216 0.74 -4.84 14.37
N LEU A 217 0.85 -4.86 13.03
CA LEU A 217 -0.11 -4.21 12.12
C LEU A 217 -1.38 -5.03 11.89
N SER A 218 -1.34 -6.33 12.22
CA SER A 218 -2.47 -7.26 12.04
C SER A 218 -3.26 -7.49 13.34
N SER A 219 -2.79 -6.93 14.45
CA SER A 219 -3.33 -7.19 15.78
C SER A 219 -3.92 -5.94 16.41
N ARG A 220 -4.78 -6.11 17.43
CA ARG A 220 -5.30 -4.96 18.19
C ARG A 220 -4.14 -4.20 18.86
N PRO A 221 -3.93 -2.91 18.56
CA PRO A 221 -2.81 -2.15 19.10
C PRO A 221 -3.05 -1.82 20.57
N PHE A 222 -1.97 -1.48 21.26
CA PHE A 222 -1.98 -1.05 22.66
C PHE A 222 -1.18 0.23 22.91
N PHE A 223 -0.72 0.85 21.82
CA PHE A 223 -0.06 2.14 21.85
C PHE A 223 -1.08 3.28 21.69
N PRO A 224 -0.75 4.53 22.06
CA PRO A 224 -1.53 5.69 21.65
C PRO A 224 -1.65 5.77 20.12
N PHE A 225 -2.73 6.37 19.62
CA PHE A 225 -3.01 6.38 18.18
C PHE A 225 -1.89 7.01 17.33
N LYS A 226 -1.29 8.11 17.82
CA LYS A 226 -0.13 8.74 17.17
C LYS A 226 1.01 7.74 16.94
N THR A 227 1.39 7.00 17.96
CA THR A 227 2.42 5.95 17.88
C THR A 227 2.00 4.80 16.95
N GLN A 228 0.71 4.48 16.86
CA GLN A 228 0.22 3.48 15.90
C GLN A 228 0.44 3.93 14.45
N ALA A 229 0.24 5.21 14.14
CA ALA A 229 0.51 5.76 12.80
C ALA A 229 2.01 5.79 12.48
N GLU A 230 2.84 6.20 13.44
CA GLU A 230 4.31 6.16 13.33
C GLU A 230 4.83 4.74 13.10
N LEU A 231 4.22 3.74 13.75
CA LEU A 231 4.57 2.33 13.55
C LEU A 231 4.29 1.84 12.13
N VAL A 232 3.22 2.33 11.48
CA VAL A 232 2.96 1.99 10.07
C VAL A 232 4.10 2.49 9.19
N LEU A 233 4.51 3.75 9.37
CA LEU A 233 5.61 4.35 8.61
C LEU A 233 6.93 3.60 8.86
N ALA A 234 7.27 3.34 10.12
CA ALA A 234 8.49 2.60 10.48
C ALA A 234 8.51 1.18 9.90
N CYS A 235 7.38 0.48 9.89
CA CYS A 235 7.28 -0.83 9.25
C CYS A 235 7.48 -0.74 7.73
N CYS A 236 6.99 0.30 7.07
CA CYS A 236 7.20 0.50 5.63
C CYS A 236 8.68 0.83 5.32
N VAL A 237 9.34 1.63 6.16
CA VAL A 237 10.79 1.89 6.07
C VAL A 237 11.58 0.59 6.19
N LEU A 238 11.32 -0.20 7.23
CA LEU A 238 12.00 -1.49 7.42
C LEU A 238 11.70 -2.47 6.29
N HIS A 239 10.48 -2.49 5.77
CA HIS A 239 10.10 -3.31 4.62
C HIS A 239 10.95 -2.96 3.39
N ASN A 240 11.03 -1.67 3.03
CA ASN A 240 11.85 -1.22 1.90
C ASN A 240 13.35 -1.46 2.13
N TYR A 241 13.84 -1.26 3.36
CA TYR A 241 15.23 -1.59 3.72
C TYR A 241 15.54 -3.06 3.45
N ILE A 242 14.66 -3.96 3.89
CA ILE A 242 14.87 -5.41 3.68
C ILE A 242 14.80 -5.77 2.20
N ILE A 243 13.83 -5.23 1.44
CA ILE A 243 13.75 -5.48 -0.02
C ILE A 243 15.02 -5.01 -0.74
N SER A 244 15.60 -3.88 -0.32
CA SER A 244 16.85 -3.39 -0.91
C SER A 244 18.04 -4.35 -0.69
N GLY A 245 17.92 -5.28 0.26
CA GLY A 245 18.89 -6.33 0.55
C GLY A 245 18.76 -7.59 -0.30
N GLY A 246 17.71 -7.74 -1.13
CA GLY A 246 17.52 -8.87 -2.04
C GLY A 246 16.35 -9.79 -1.68
N GLU A 247 16.58 -11.10 -1.69
CA GLU A 247 15.53 -12.12 -1.52
C GLU A 247 14.84 -12.05 -0.14
N ASP A 248 13.51 -12.23 -0.13
CA ASP A 248 12.68 -12.04 1.06
C ASP A 248 11.56 -13.09 1.13
N GLU A 249 11.66 -13.98 2.12
CA GLU A 249 10.72 -15.10 2.32
C GLU A 249 9.27 -14.66 2.61
N PHE A 250 9.06 -13.41 3.05
CA PHE A 250 7.72 -12.89 3.32
C PHE A 250 7.02 -12.35 2.07
N ILE A 251 7.72 -12.31 0.93
CA ILE A 251 7.16 -11.90 -0.35
C ILE A 251 6.78 -13.16 -1.13
N PRO A 252 5.50 -13.55 -1.16
CA PRO A 252 5.07 -14.66 -2.00
C PRO A 252 5.29 -14.31 -3.47
N SER A 253 5.59 -15.33 -4.29
CA SER A 253 5.64 -15.20 -5.74
C SER A 253 4.27 -14.70 -6.28
N GLU A 254 4.23 -14.19 -7.51
CA GLU A 254 2.95 -13.83 -8.13
C GLU A 254 2.02 -15.02 -8.32
N GLU A 255 2.58 -16.19 -8.58
CA GLU A 255 1.84 -17.42 -8.82
C GLU A 255 1.20 -17.94 -7.53
N ASP A 256 1.85 -17.73 -6.38
CA ASP A 256 1.38 -18.14 -5.05
C ASP A 256 0.51 -17.09 -4.36
N TRP A 257 0.41 -15.87 -4.91
CA TRP A 257 -0.37 -14.80 -4.29
C TRP A 257 -1.88 -15.04 -4.39
N ILE A 258 -2.54 -15.09 -3.23
CA ILE A 258 -4.00 -15.19 -3.14
C ILE A 258 -4.57 -13.82 -2.72
N PRO A 259 -5.30 -13.11 -3.60
CA PRO A 259 -5.88 -11.82 -3.29
C PRO A 259 -6.80 -11.87 -2.06
N GLN A 260 -6.59 -10.97 -1.09
CA GLN A 260 -7.49 -10.77 0.03
C GLN A 260 -8.62 -9.81 -0.39
N ARG A 261 -9.88 -10.25 -0.27
CA ARG A 261 -11.05 -9.44 -0.65
C ARG A 261 -11.12 -8.15 0.17
N ASN A 262 -10.88 -7.00 -0.45
CA ASN A 262 -11.36 -5.71 0.05
C ASN A 262 -12.60 -5.30 -0.74
N SER A 263 -13.66 -4.96 0.00
CA SER A 263 -14.99 -4.68 -0.53
C SER A 263 -15.03 -3.34 -1.26
N GLN A 264 -15.72 -3.33 -2.40
CA GLN A 264 -15.88 -2.22 -3.34
C GLN A 264 -16.46 -0.97 -2.68
N GLY A 265 -15.85 0.19 -2.96
CA GLY A 265 -16.40 1.50 -2.69
C GLY A 265 -16.93 2.16 -3.95
N THR A 266 -18.09 2.81 -3.88
CA THR A 266 -18.64 3.67 -4.92
C THR A 266 -18.38 5.13 -4.57
N ALA A 267 -17.84 5.91 -5.50
CA ALA A 267 -18.00 7.36 -5.53
C ALA A 267 -17.74 7.92 -6.95
N ARG A 268 -18.31 9.10 -7.18
CA ARG A 268 -18.50 9.86 -8.43
C ARG A 268 -17.73 11.19 -8.32
N GLU A 269 -17.50 11.83 -9.47
CA GLU A 269 -16.86 13.16 -9.71
C GLU A 269 -15.33 13.07 -9.88
N GLN A 270 -14.65 13.73 -10.82
CA GLN A 270 -14.84 15.01 -11.56
C GLN A 270 -14.92 14.80 -13.08
N ARG A 271 -15.37 15.78 -13.89
CA ARG A 271 -15.88 15.54 -15.26
C ARG A 271 -14.97 15.90 -16.45
N GLU A 272 -13.95 16.74 -16.33
CA GLU A 272 -13.22 17.24 -17.53
C GLU A 272 -11.80 16.68 -17.64
N GLU A 273 -10.93 16.82 -16.63
CA GLU A 273 -9.62 16.14 -16.59
C GLU A 273 -9.75 14.60 -16.55
N ALA A 274 -10.87 14.12 -16.03
CA ALA A 274 -11.22 12.71 -16.06
C ALA A 274 -11.48 12.20 -17.48
N GLN A 275 -11.88 13.06 -18.43
CA GLN A 275 -12.10 12.66 -19.81
C GLN A 275 -10.79 12.40 -20.53
N GLU A 276 -9.78 13.25 -20.35
CA GLU A 276 -8.45 13.04 -20.95
C GLU A 276 -7.84 11.72 -20.48
N TRP A 277 -7.86 11.47 -19.16
CA TRP A 277 -7.31 10.24 -18.59
C TRP A 277 -8.19 9.01 -18.86
N ALA A 278 -9.50 9.19 -19.05
CA ALA A 278 -10.35 8.12 -19.56
C ALA A 278 -10.05 7.81 -21.03
N ALA A 279 -9.81 8.83 -21.86
CA ALA A 279 -9.41 8.66 -23.25
C ALA A 279 -8.05 7.97 -23.34
N ARG A 280 -7.07 8.35 -22.50
CA ARG A 280 -5.78 7.66 -22.39
C ARG A 280 -5.96 6.20 -22.00
N ARG A 281 -6.86 5.88 -21.08
CA ARG A 281 -7.21 4.49 -20.74
C ARG A 281 -7.81 3.75 -21.95
N ASP A 282 -8.73 4.40 -22.67
CA ASP A 282 -9.39 3.84 -23.85
C ASP A 282 -8.42 3.60 -25.01
N GLU A 283 -7.45 4.49 -25.20
CA GLU A 283 -6.34 4.34 -26.15
C GLU A 283 -5.47 3.13 -25.78
N ILE A 284 -4.99 3.06 -24.53
CA ILE A 284 -4.22 1.91 -24.03
C ILE A 284 -4.99 0.61 -24.24
N ALA A 285 -6.27 0.57 -23.90
CA ALA A 285 -7.10 -0.63 -24.07
C ALA A 285 -7.26 -1.03 -25.54
N SER A 286 -7.42 -0.05 -26.44
CA SER A 286 -7.61 -0.28 -27.88
C SER A 286 -6.33 -0.73 -28.56
N GLU A 287 -5.19 -0.10 -28.26
CA GLU A 287 -3.86 -0.53 -28.73
C GLU A 287 -3.57 -1.95 -28.25
N MET A 288 -3.83 -2.21 -26.97
CA MET A 288 -3.63 -3.51 -26.35
C MET A 288 -4.47 -4.60 -27.02
N TRP A 289 -5.72 -4.31 -27.39
CA TRP A 289 -6.59 -5.26 -28.09
C TRP A 289 -6.19 -5.49 -29.54
N SER A 290 -5.76 -4.44 -30.24
CA SER A 290 -5.37 -4.53 -31.65
C SER A 290 -4.10 -5.36 -31.86
N ASN A 291 -3.26 -5.43 -30.83
CA ASN A 291 -1.97 -6.11 -30.83
C ASN A 291 -1.96 -7.44 -30.02
N ASN A 292 -3.13 -7.93 -29.58
CA ASN A 292 -3.26 -9.14 -28.75
C ASN A 292 -3.67 -10.37 -29.56
#